data_AF-A0A8H7T7M0-F1
#
_entry.id   AF-A0A8H7T7M0-F1
#
_cell.length_a   1.000
_cell.length_b   1.000
_cell.length_c   1.000
_cell.angle_alpha   90.00
_cell.angle_beta   90.00
_cell.angle_gamma   90.00
#
_symmetry.space_group_name_H-M   'P 1'
#
loop_
_entity.id
_entity.type
_entity.pdbx_description
1 polymer ?
#
loop_
_entity_poly.entity_id
_entity_poly.type
_entity_poly.pdbx_seq_one_letter_code
_entity_poly.pdbx_strand_id
1 'polypeptide(L)'
;MLCFRCYRARRARKEVWVLDNGEDISAIMSAINEYLAYAAHVGVYFEFHRPLATLLSKLAPTGNGISTMQAFTKNQLDARGSDISMQDVFSTCMTNIGAGSDTTSISLGSVIYDLCRYPAAMEALKDEIESMEKEGKISNPVTFTEAQQVPYLQAAIKEGLRTHTATGLPLGRVMPPGGKMIAGRRSLKE
;
A
#
# COMPACT_ATOMS: atom_id res chain seq x y z
N MET A 1 -27.53 20.71 -7.54
CA MET A 1 -27.98 19.30 -7.48
C MET A 1 -27.08 18.45 -8.40
N LEU A 2 -25.77 18.44 -8.12
CA LEU A 2 -24.76 17.75 -8.95
C LEU A 2 -24.77 16.25 -8.63
N CYS A 3 -25.50 15.52 -9.48
CA CYS A 3 -25.40 14.12 -9.85
C CYS A 3 -24.73 13.14 -8.85
N PHE A 4 -25.49 12.70 -7.84
CA PHE A 4 -25.24 11.48 -7.05
C PHE A 4 -25.06 10.21 -7.93
N ARG A 5 -25.48 10.27 -9.20
CA ARG A 5 -25.40 9.18 -10.18
C ARG A 5 -23.97 8.92 -10.67
N CYS A 6 -23.10 9.93 -10.75
CA CYS A 6 -21.67 9.75 -11.07
C CYS A 6 -20.88 9.18 -9.89
N TYR A 7 -21.23 9.55 -8.65
CA TYR A 7 -20.55 9.03 -7.45
C TYR A 7 -20.85 7.54 -7.20
N ARG A 8 -22.03 7.06 -7.62
CA ARG A 8 -22.45 5.67 -7.42
C ARG A 8 -21.77 4.69 -8.39
N ALA A 9 -21.31 5.15 -9.56
CA ALA A 9 -20.66 4.29 -10.56
C ALA A 9 -19.22 3.90 -10.21
N ARG A 10 -18.48 4.74 -9.46
CA ARG A 10 -17.12 4.40 -8.98
C ARG A 10 -17.08 3.41 -7.81
N ARG A 11 -18.24 3.00 -7.29
CA ARG A 11 -18.32 2.10 -6.11
C ARG A 11 -18.40 0.61 -6.49
N ALA A 12 -18.48 0.27 -7.78
CA ALA A 12 -18.77 -1.08 -8.24
C ALA A 12 -17.54 -1.97 -8.54
N ARG A 13 -16.33 -1.41 -8.66
CA ARG A 13 -15.09 -2.18 -8.68
C ARG A 13 -14.07 -1.45 -7.82
N LYS A 14 -13.62 -2.07 -6.72
CA LYS A 14 -12.47 -1.57 -5.95
C LYS A 14 -11.22 -1.87 -6.78
N GLU A 15 -11.05 -1.15 -7.89
CA GLU A 15 -9.79 -1.17 -8.61
C GLU A 15 -8.76 -0.43 -7.74
N VAL A 16 -7.53 -0.94 -7.72
CA VAL A 16 -6.42 -0.25 -7.07
C VAL A 16 -6.36 1.14 -7.70
N TRP A 17 -6.51 2.20 -6.91
CA TRP A 17 -6.73 3.58 -7.42
C TRP A 17 -5.66 4.09 -8.40
N VAL A 18 -4.52 3.40 -8.49
CA VAL A 18 -3.38 3.66 -9.38
C VAL A 18 -3.53 3.00 -10.76
N LEU A 19 -4.37 1.95 -10.86
CA LEU A 19 -4.56 1.15 -12.05
C LEU A 19 -6.02 1.24 -12.53
N ASP A 20 -6.24 1.47 -13.82
CA ASP A 20 -7.57 1.38 -14.46
C ASP A 20 -7.51 0.23 -15.46
N ASN A 21 -8.30 -0.82 -15.25
CA ASN A 21 -8.25 -2.07 -16.04
C ASN A 21 -6.83 -2.70 -16.14
N GLY A 22 -5.97 -2.46 -15.14
CA GLY A 22 -4.59 -2.96 -15.10
C GLY A 22 -3.55 -2.08 -15.78
N GLU A 23 -3.95 -0.95 -16.37
CA GLU A 23 -3.02 0.03 -16.94
C GLU A 23 -2.55 1.04 -15.89
N ASP A 24 -1.26 1.39 -15.90
CA ASP A 24 -0.66 2.37 -14.99
C ASP A 24 -1.13 3.80 -15.33
N ILE A 25 -2.13 4.27 -14.59
CA ILE A 25 -2.71 5.59 -14.80
C ILE A 25 -1.64 6.63 -14.43
N SER A 26 -1.28 7.47 -15.40
CA SER A 26 -0.32 8.58 -15.20
C SER A 26 1.08 8.15 -14.75
N ALA A 27 1.50 6.92 -15.06
CA ALA A 27 2.83 6.38 -14.76
C ALA A 27 3.19 6.38 -13.26
N ILE A 28 2.19 6.24 -12.38
CA ILE A 28 2.37 6.28 -10.93
C ILE A 28 3.13 5.03 -10.46
N MET A 29 2.80 3.84 -10.96
CA MET A 29 3.52 2.60 -10.61
C MET A 29 4.98 2.65 -11.06
N SER A 30 5.24 3.19 -12.25
CA SER A 30 6.62 3.42 -12.73
C SER A 30 7.39 4.36 -11.80
N ALA A 31 6.78 5.49 -11.42
CA ALA A 31 7.40 6.46 -10.51
C ALA A 31 7.65 5.87 -9.10
N ILE A 32 6.72 5.04 -8.60
CA ILE A 32 6.89 4.32 -7.34
C ILE A 32 8.05 3.34 -7.45
N ASN A 33 8.14 2.56 -8.53
CA ASN A 33 9.22 1.60 -8.74
C ASN A 33 10.60 2.27 -8.78
N GLU A 34 10.74 3.39 -9.49
CA GLU A 34 11.97 4.20 -9.51
C GLU A 34 12.33 4.72 -8.11
N TYR A 35 11.34 5.22 -7.37
CA TYR A 35 11.55 5.69 -6.00
C TYR A 35 11.99 4.59 -5.05
N LEU A 36 11.38 3.40 -5.11
CA LEU A 36 11.74 2.27 -4.24
C LEU A 36 13.11 1.71 -4.60
N ALA A 37 13.44 1.61 -5.89
CA ALA A 37 14.77 1.23 -6.34
C ALA A 37 15.82 2.20 -5.80
N TYR A 38 15.55 3.51 -5.87
CA TYR A 38 16.39 4.54 -5.27
C TYR A 38 16.52 4.37 -3.74
N ALA A 39 15.39 4.23 -3.03
CA ALA A 39 15.36 4.09 -1.58
C ALA A 39 16.13 2.86 -1.09
N ALA A 40 16.04 1.73 -1.80
CA ALA A 40 16.79 0.52 -1.49
C ALA A 40 18.31 0.73 -1.59
N HIS A 41 18.79 1.48 -2.59
CA HIS A 41 20.22 1.78 -2.74
C HIS A 41 20.71 2.79 -1.70
N VAL A 42 19.91 3.82 -1.40
CA VAL A 42 20.26 4.86 -0.42
C VAL A 42 20.19 4.35 1.02
N GLY A 43 19.31 3.40 1.32
CA GLY A 43 19.24 2.75 2.62
C GLY A 43 20.51 1.97 3.00
N VAL A 44 21.27 1.48 2.00
CA VAL A 44 22.56 0.81 2.20
C VAL A 44 23.72 1.82 2.28
N TYR A 45 23.66 2.91 1.50
CA TYR A 45 24.70 3.95 1.46
C TYR A 45 24.11 5.36 1.60
N PHE A 46 23.81 5.75 2.84
CA PHE A 46 23.16 7.05 3.14
C PHE A 46 24.02 8.26 2.74
N GLU A 47 25.35 8.12 2.68
CA GLU A 47 26.30 9.19 2.35
C GLU A 47 26.12 9.72 0.92
N PHE A 48 25.70 8.85 -0.01
CA PHE A 48 25.45 9.24 -1.40
C PHE A 48 24.08 9.90 -1.60
N HIS A 49 23.20 9.93 -0.58
CA HIS A 49 21.86 10.50 -0.72
C HIS A 49 21.89 11.96 -1.20
N ARG A 50 22.71 12.81 -0.57
CA ARG A 50 22.80 14.25 -0.89
C ARG A 50 23.23 14.51 -2.34
N PRO A 51 24.36 13.98 -2.83
CA PRO A 51 24.78 14.19 -4.21
C PRO A 51 23.85 13.48 -5.21
N LEU A 52 23.40 12.26 -4.92
CA LEU A 52 22.57 11.47 -5.83
C LEU A 52 21.15 12.03 -5.97
N ALA A 53 20.54 12.55 -4.89
CA ALA A 53 19.24 13.21 -4.94
C ALA A 53 19.29 14.48 -5.81
N THR A 54 20.36 15.27 -5.66
CA THR A 54 20.54 16.50 -6.44
C THR A 54 20.72 16.19 -7.92
N LEU A 55 21.45 15.12 -8.24
CA LEU A 55 21.67 14.65 -9.60
C LEU A 55 20.40 14.05 -10.21
N LEU A 56 19.72 13.16 -9.50
CA LEU A 56 18.47 12.53 -9.94
C LEU A 56 17.34 13.56 -10.08
N SER A 57 17.25 14.57 -9.22
CA SER A 57 16.26 15.65 -9.42
C SER A 57 16.44 16.43 -10.73
N LYS A 58 17.64 16.39 -11.32
CA LYS A 58 17.98 17.08 -12.57
C LYS A 58 17.93 16.16 -13.79
N LEU A 59 18.09 14.85 -13.60
CA LEU A 59 18.16 13.84 -14.67
C LEU A 59 16.94 12.94 -14.75
N ALA A 60 16.16 12.82 -13.67
CA ALA A 60 14.95 12.02 -13.69
C ALA A 60 13.97 12.66 -14.68
N PRO A 61 13.42 11.90 -15.64
CA PRO A 61 12.22 12.34 -16.31
C PRO A 61 11.22 12.57 -15.18
N THR A 62 10.66 13.77 -15.07
CA THR A 62 9.49 14.00 -14.23
C THR A 62 8.37 13.12 -14.77
N GLY A 63 8.34 11.86 -14.33
CA GLY A 63 7.21 10.98 -14.51
C GLY A 63 6.03 11.69 -13.85
N ASN A 64 4.95 11.85 -14.61
CA ASN A 64 3.78 12.61 -14.16
C ASN A 64 3.10 11.99 -12.92
N GLY A 65 3.56 10.85 -12.40
CA GLY A 65 2.91 10.12 -11.32
C GLY A 65 2.87 10.86 -9.98
N ILE A 66 4.02 11.32 -9.46
CA ILE A 66 4.06 12.06 -8.18
C ILE A 66 3.33 13.40 -8.31
N SER A 67 3.51 14.12 -9.43
CA SER A 67 2.82 15.38 -9.67
C SER A 67 1.30 15.20 -9.82
N THR A 68 0.85 14.11 -10.43
CA THR A 68 -0.58 13.74 -10.51
C THR A 68 -1.15 13.45 -9.13
N MET A 69 -0.42 12.73 -8.28
CA MET A 69 -0.86 12.45 -6.91
C MET A 69 -0.86 13.71 -6.02
N GLN A 70 0.11 14.62 -6.20
CA GLN A 70 0.10 15.93 -5.56
C GLN A 70 -1.11 16.76 -6.00
N ALA A 71 -1.41 16.79 -7.30
CA ALA A 71 -2.57 17.50 -7.84
C ALA A 71 -3.89 16.91 -7.31
N PHE A 72 -4.02 15.58 -7.27
CA PHE A 72 -5.18 14.92 -6.68
C PHE A 72 -5.33 15.26 -5.20
N THR A 73 -4.25 15.15 -4.42
CA THR A 73 -4.27 15.44 -2.98
C THR A 73 -4.64 16.89 -2.73
N LYS A 74 -4.06 17.83 -3.48
CA LYS A 74 -4.43 19.26 -3.42
C LYS A 74 -5.91 19.48 -3.70
N ASN A 75 -6.44 18.90 -4.78
CA ASN A 75 -7.86 19.04 -5.13
C ASN A 75 -8.80 18.52 -4.03
N GLN A 76 -8.42 17.43 -3.34
CA GLN A 76 -9.20 16.89 -2.21
C GLN A 76 -9.14 17.79 -0.97
N LEU A 77 -8.01 18.46 -0.74
CA LEU A 77 -7.81 19.36 0.39
C LEU A 77 -8.49 20.72 0.17
N ASP A 78 -8.39 21.27 -1.05
CA ASP A 78 -9.08 22.49 -1.46
C ASP A 78 -10.61 22.30 -1.34
N ALA A 79 -11.13 21.12 -1.72
CA ALA A 79 -12.54 20.76 -1.54
C ALA A 79 -12.98 20.66 -0.06
N ARG A 80 -12.03 20.49 0.87
CA ARG A 80 -12.26 20.42 2.32
C ARG A 80 -12.04 21.75 3.04
N GLY A 81 -11.57 22.78 2.33
CA GLY A 81 -11.31 24.11 2.90
C GLY A 81 -10.16 24.16 3.91
N SER A 82 -9.24 23.19 3.85
CA SER A 82 -8.09 23.13 4.76
C SER A 82 -6.89 23.88 4.18
N ASP A 83 -6.34 24.83 4.94
CA ASP A 83 -5.15 25.60 4.56
C ASP A 83 -3.89 24.77 4.84
N ILE A 84 -3.48 23.97 3.86
CA ILE A 84 -2.35 23.03 3.95
C ILE A 84 -1.30 23.42 2.91
N SER A 85 -0.03 23.50 3.31
CA SER A 85 1.04 23.90 2.42
C SER A 85 1.31 22.84 1.35
N MET A 86 1.84 23.25 0.19
CA MET A 86 2.30 22.30 -0.83
C MET A 86 3.41 21.37 -0.33
N GLN A 87 4.18 21.80 0.67
CA GLN A 87 5.19 20.98 1.32
C GLN A 87 4.55 19.82 2.11
N ASP A 88 3.46 20.10 2.82
CA ASP A 88 2.70 19.08 3.56
C ASP A 88 2.01 18.10 2.60
N VAL A 89 1.50 18.60 1.46
CA VAL A 89 0.94 17.76 0.39
C VAL A 89 2.00 16.78 -0.13
N PHE A 90 3.19 17.29 -0.47
CA PHE A 90 4.29 16.46 -0.93
C PHE A 90 4.71 15.44 0.14
N SER A 91 4.90 15.87 1.39
CA SER A 91 5.28 14.99 2.50
C SER A 91 4.25 13.86 2.71
N THR A 92 2.95 14.19 2.62
CA THR A 92 1.86 13.21 2.76
C THR A 92 1.87 12.20 1.63
N CYS A 93 2.04 12.65 0.39
CA CYS A 93 2.17 11.79 -0.79
C CYS A 93 3.33 10.80 -0.65
N MET A 94 4.52 11.28 -0.27
CA MET A 94 5.71 10.44 -0.09
C MET A 94 5.52 9.43 1.04
N THR A 95 4.91 9.85 2.16
CA THR A 95 4.64 8.98 3.30
C THR A 95 3.67 7.86 2.93
N ASN A 96 2.61 8.16 2.16
CA ASN A 96 1.64 7.16 1.72
C ASN A 96 2.24 6.14 0.75
N ILE A 97 3.12 6.57 -0.17
CA ILE A 97 3.84 5.64 -1.07
C ILE A 97 4.73 4.71 -0.25
N GLY A 98 5.59 5.26 0.62
CA GLY A 98 6.51 4.45 1.42
C GLY A 98 5.75 3.48 2.33
N ALA A 99 4.74 3.98 3.04
CA ALA A 99 3.95 3.17 3.97
C ALA A 99 3.14 2.07 3.27
N GLY A 100 2.63 2.30 2.06
CA GLY A 100 1.83 1.29 1.35
C GLY A 100 2.68 0.29 0.58
N SER A 101 3.78 0.75 -0.02
CA SER A 101 4.53 -0.08 -0.97
C SER A 101 5.43 -1.11 -0.29
N ASP A 102 6.25 -0.69 0.68
CA ASP A 102 7.20 -1.58 1.34
C ASP A 102 6.46 -2.67 2.11
N THR A 103 5.41 -2.29 2.85
CA THR A 103 4.65 -3.24 3.66
C THR A 103 3.92 -4.27 2.79
N THR A 104 3.37 -3.85 1.65
CA THR A 104 2.65 -4.75 0.74
C THR A 104 3.63 -5.69 0.04
N SER A 105 4.77 -5.18 -0.42
CA SER A 105 5.81 -5.98 -1.08
C SER A 105 6.37 -7.05 -0.15
N ILE A 106 6.67 -6.69 1.11
CA ILE A 106 7.13 -7.65 2.13
C ILE A 106 6.06 -8.68 2.43
N SER A 107 4.81 -8.26 2.61
CA SER A 107 3.68 -9.17 2.90
C SER A 107 3.50 -10.20 1.79
N LEU A 108 3.45 -9.74 0.54
CA LEU A 108 3.26 -10.60 -0.63
C LEU A 108 4.46 -11.54 -0.81
N GLY A 109 5.67 -11.01 -0.70
CA GLY A 109 6.91 -11.78 -0.77
C GLY A 109 6.94 -12.90 0.26
N SER A 110 6.54 -12.63 1.50
CA SER A 110 6.49 -13.65 2.55
C SER A 110 5.45 -14.72 2.28
N VAL A 111 4.23 -14.34 1.89
CA VAL A 111 3.17 -15.32 1.61
C VAL A 111 3.61 -16.26 0.48
N ILE A 112 4.17 -15.72 -0.60
CA ILE A 112 4.67 -16.53 -1.72
C ILE A 112 5.85 -17.41 -1.28
N TYR A 113 6.79 -16.86 -0.52
CA TYR A 113 7.92 -17.61 0.01
C TYR A 113 7.47 -18.80 0.86
N ASP A 114 6.53 -18.59 1.79
CA ASP A 114 6.01 -19.65 2.65
C ASP A 114 5.27 -20.72 1.83
N LEU A 115 4.45 -20.33 0.84
CA LEU A 115 3.79 -21.29 -0.05
C LEU A 115 4.80 -22.11 -0.86
N CYS A 116 5.87 -21.50 -1.37
CA CYS A 116 6.94 -22.22 -2.07
C CYS A 116 7.72 -23.16 -1.14
N ARG A 117 7.88 -22.78 0.14
CA ARG A 117 8.58 -23.57 1.15
C ARG A 117 7.76 -24.75 1.65
N TYR A 118 6.43 -24.66 1.63
CA TYR A 118 5.51 -25.72 2.06
C TYR A 118 4.62 -26.19 0.89
N PRO A 119 5.11 -27.12 0.05
CA PRO A 119 4.40 -27.56 -1.16
C PRO A 119 2.98 -28.08 -0.89
N ALA A 120 2.77 -28.80 0.22
CA ALA A 120 1.44 -29.28 0.61
C ALA A 120 0.44 -28.13 0.83
N ALA A 121 0.90 -26.99 1.36
CA ALA A 121 0.05 -25.81 1.54
C ALA A 121 -0.24 -25.12 0.20
N MET A 122 0.73 -25.09 -0.72
CA MET A 122 0.53 -24.59 -2.08
C MET A 122 -0.47 -25.45 -2.85
N GLU A 123 -0.36 -26.78 -2.77
CA GLU A 123 -1.29 -27.73 -3.41
C GLU A 123 -2.71 -27.54 -2.87
N ALA A 124 -2.89 -27.49 -1.54
CA ALA A 124 -4.20 -27.25 -0.94
C ALA A 124 -4.83 -25.91 -1.39
N LEU A 125 -4.04 -24.84 -1.53
CA LEU A 125 -4.53 -23.56 -2.02
C LEU A 125 -4.96 -23.66 -3.50
N LYS A 126 -4.18 -24.34 -4.34
CA LYS A 126 -4.51 -24.54 -5.75
C LYS A 126 -5.79 -25.37 -5.90
N ASP A 127 -5.91 -26.46 -5.14
CA ASP A 127 -7.09 -27.32 -5.14
C ASP A 127 -8.36 -26.55 -4.76
N GLU A 128 -8.29 -25.68 -3.74
CA GLU A 128 -9.41 -24.82 -3.35
C GLU A 128 -9.81 -23.87 -4.48
N ILE A 129 -8.85 -23.19 -5.11
CA ILE A 129 -9.10 -22.26 -6.21
C ILE A 129 -9.70 -22.99 -7.40
N GLU A 130 -9.12 -24.12 -7.81
CA GLU A 130 -9.62 -24.93 -8.92
C GLU A 130 -11.03 -25.48 -8.66
N SER A 131 -11.34 -25.91 -7.43
CA SER A 131 -12.69 -26.36 -7.07
C SER A 131 -13.69 -25.22 -7.19
N MET A 132 -13.35 -24.04 -6.68
CA MET A 132 -14.22 -22.87 -6.75
C MET A 132 -14.42 -22.38 -8.19
N GLU A 133 -13.40 -22.49 -9.05
CA GLU A 133 -13.52 -22.19 -10.49
C GLU A 133 -14.45 -23.18 -11.19
N LYS A 134 -14.27 -24.49 -10.95
CA LYS A 134 -15.12 -25.56 -11.52
C LYS A 134 -16.59 -25.42 -11.09
N GLU A 135 -16.83 -24.97 -9.86
CA GLU A 135 -18.16 -24.70 -9.33
C GLU A 135 -18.77 -23.37 -9.82
N GLY A 136 -18.03 -22.57 -10.59
CA GLY A 136 -18.48 -21.26 -11.07
C GLY A 136 -18.63 -20.22 -9.97
N LYS A 137 -17.92 -20.38 -8.83
CA LYS A 137 -17.98 -19.46 -7.68
C LYS A 137 -17.03 -18.28 -7.79
N ILE A 138 -16.01 -18.38 -8.65
CA ILE A 138 -15.03 -17.32 -8.89
C ILE A 138 -14.89 -17.06 -10.39
N SER A 139 -14.71 -15.80 -10.79
CA SER A 139 -14.43 -15.45 -12.18
C SER A 139 -12.94 -15.55 -12.51
N ASN A 140 -12.61 -15.53 -13.80
CA ASN A 140 -11.25 -15.39 -14.29
C ASN A 140 -11.15 -14.14 -15.18
N PRO A 141 -10.48 -13.05 -14.73
CA PRO A 141 -9.73 -12.91 -13.48
C PRO A 141 -10.62 -12.85 -12.24
N VAL A 142 -10.08 -13.26 -11.08
CA VAL A 142 -10.79 -13.26 -9.80
C VAL A 142 -10.97 -11.81 -9.31
N THR A 143 -12.20 -11.43 -8.97
CA THR A 143 -12.48 -10.12 -8.39
C THR A 143 -12.08 -10.07 -6.92
N PHE A 144 -11.82 -8.86 -6.40
CA PHE A 144 -11.50 -8.68 -4.98
C PHE A 144 -12.58 -9.28 -4.05
N THR A 145 -13.86 -9.10 -4.38
CA THR A 145 -14.97 -9.61 -3.56
C THR A 145 -14.99 -11.13 -3.51
N GLU A 146 -14.70 -11.80 -4.63
CA GLU A 146 -14.61 -13.26 -4.71
C GLU A 146 -13.37 -13.77 -3.95
N ALA A 147 -12.21 -13.12 -4.10
CA ALA A 147 -10.99 -13.48 -3.38
C ALA A 147 -11.16 -13.42 -1.85
N GLN A 148 -12.03 -12.53 -1.34
CA GLN A 148 -12.37 -12.48 0.10
C GLN A 148 -13.17 -13.71 0.57
N GLN A 149 -13.83 -14.42 -0.34
CA GLN A 149 -14.64 -15.59 -0.03
C GLN A 149 -13.86 -16.91 -0.06
N VAL A 150 -12.61 -16.90 -0.56
CA VAL A 150 -11.72 -18.06 -0.67
C VAL A 150 -11.05 -18.34 0.69
N PRO A 151 -11.53 -19.31 1.50
CA PRO A 151 -11.16 -19.41 2.91
C PRO A 151 -9.69 -19.76 3.15
N TYR A 152 -9.14 -20.72 2.40
CA TYR A 152 -7.74 -21.13 2.54
C TYR A 152 -6.79 -20.03 2.07
N LEU A 153 -7.13 -19.27 1.01
CA LEU A 153 -6.39 -18.07 0.64
C LEU A 153 -6.33 -17.05 1.79
N GLN A 154 -7.47 -16.78 2.44
CA GLN A 154 -7.49 -15.88 3.60
C GLN A 154 -6.67 -16.42 4.78
N ALA A 155 -6.67 -17.73 4.99
CA ALA A 155 -5.84 -18.37 6.01
C ALA A 155 -4.33 -18.24 5.68
N ALA A 156 -3.93 -18.51 4.44
CA ALA A 156 -2.55 -18.38 3.98
C ALA A 156 -2.02 -16.94 4.11
N ILE A 157 -2.83 -15.94 3.73
CA ILE A 157 -2.47 -14.52 3.91
C ILE A 157 -2.28 -14.19 5.39
N LYS A 158 -3.22 -14.60 6.25
CA LYS A 158 -3.14 -14.34 7.69
C LYS A 158 -1.93 -15.04 8.32
N GLU A 159 -1.65 -16.26 7.90
CA GLU A 159 -0.52 -17.03 8.41
C GLU A 159 0.82 -16.43 7.97
N GLY A 160 0.95 -16.03 6.70
CA GLY A 160 2.14 -15.33 6.21
C GLY A 160 2.39 -14.01 6.95
N LEU A 161 1.34 -13.26 7.29
CA LEU A 161 1.47 -12.05 8.09
C LEU A 161 1.81 -12.31 9.57
N ARG A 162 1.43 -13.50 10.08
CA ARG A 162 1.74 -13.95 11.45
C ARG A 162 3.19 -14.41 11.56
N THR A 163 3.71 -15.13 10.56
CA THR A 163 5.09 -15.62 10.49
C THR A 163 6.06 -14.49 10.15
N HIS A 164 5.65 -13.58 9.26
CA HIS A 164 6.45 -12.46 8.81
C HIS A 164 5.63 -11.18 8.77
N THR A 165 5.70 -10.41 9.84
CA THR A 165 5.00 -9.13 9.91
C THR A 165 5.70 -8.09 9.04
N ALA A 166 4.92 -7.38 8.22
CA ALA A 166 5.42 -6.34 7.33
C ALA A 166 6.13 -5.18 8.05
N THR A 167 5.78 -4.95 9.33
CA THR A 167 6.44 -3.99 10.21
C THR A 167 6.93 -4.70 11.46
N GLY A 168 8.26 -4.72 11.64
CA GLY A 168 8.89 -5.43 12.78
C GLY A 168 8.61 -4.78 14.14
N LEU A 169 8.24 -3.50 14.17
CA LEU A 169 7.87 -2.77 15.38
C LEU A 169 6.63 -1.90 15.14
N PRO A 170 5.72 -1.80 16.13
CA PRO A 170 4.62 -0.85 16.06
C PRO A 170 5.15 0.59 16.09
N LEU A 171 4.45 1.50 15.40
CA LEU A 171 4.78 2.92 15.45
C LEU A 171 4.72 3.43 16.90
N GLY A 172 5.76 4.17 17.30
CA GLY A 172 5.86 4.77 18.61
C GLY A 172 4.65 5.67 18.89
N ARG A 173 4.01 5.47 20.03
CA ARG A 173 2.89 6.31 20.46
C ARG A 173 3.39 7.30 21.49
N VAL A 174 2.95 8.55 21.38
CA VAL A 174 3.20 9.58 22.39
C VAL A 174 2.04 9.61 23.37
N MET A 175 2.32 9.56 24.68
CA MET A 175 1.29 9.75 25.70
C MET A 175 0.85 11.22 25.75
N PRO A 176 -0.47 11.51 25.81
CA PRO A 176 -0.94 12.87 26.00
C PRO A 176 -0.56 13.39 27.40
N PRO A 177 -0.48 14.73 27.58
CA PRO A 177 -0.26 15.33 28.89
C PRO A 177 -1.28 14.82 29.92
N GLY A 178 -0.82 14.42 31.11
CA GLY A 178 -1.65 13.84 32.18
C GLY A 178 -1.63 12.31 32.28
N GLY A 179 -1.03 11.63 31.29
CA GLY A 179 -0.86 10.18 31.28
C GLY A 179 -2.18 9.41 31.11
N LYS A 180 -2.10 8.08 31.07
CA LYS A 180 -3.28 7.20 30.97
C LYS A 180 -3.12 5.99 31.87
N MET A 181 -4.23 5.56 32.49
CA MET A 181 -4.28 4.28 33.20
C MET A 181 -4.36 3.15 32.18
N ILE A 182 -3.36 2.25 32.20
CA ILE A 182 -3.27 1.08 31.33
C ILE A 182 -3.02 -0.13 32.23
N ALA A 183 -3.95 -1.09 32.22
CA ALA A 183 -3.87 -2.31 33.03
C ALA A 183 -3.53 -2.04 34.52
N GLY A 184 -4.15 -1.02 35.12
CA GLY A 184 -3.95 -0.64 36.52
C GLY A 184 -2.66 0.14 36.82
N ARG A 185 -1.79 0.36 35.82
CA ARG A 185 -0.58 1.19 35.96
C ARG A 185 -0.77 2.54 35.28
N ARG A 186 -0.28 3.60 35.92
CA ARG A 186 -0.29 4.94 35.32
C ARG A 186 0.92 5.08 34.40
N SER A 187 0.67 5.20 33.10
CA SER A 187 1.71 5.55 32.12
C SER A 187 1.85 7.07 32.11
N LEU A 188 2.96 7.57 32.65
CA LEU A 188 3.32 8.99 32.64
C LEU A 188 4.26 9.27 31.45
N LYS A 189 4.16 10.48 30.90
CA LYS A 189 5.19 11.01 30.01
C LYS A 189 6.24 11.66 30.93
N GLU A 190 7.48 11.18 30.90
CA GLU A 190 8.61 11.87 31.54
C GLU A 190 8.81 13.26 30.93
#